data_AF-A0A7Y2T731-F1
#
_entry.id   AF-A0A7Y2T731-F1
#
_cell.length_a   1.000
_cell.length_b   1.000
_cell.length_c   1.000
_cell.angle_alpha   90.00
_cell.angle_beta   90.00
_cell.angle_gamma   90.00
#
_symmetry.space_group_name_H-M   'P 1'
#
loop_
_entity.id
_entity.type
_entity.pdbx_description
1 polymer ?
#
loop_
_entity_poly.entity_id
_entity_poly.type
_entity_poly.pdbx_seq_one_letter_code
_entity_poly.pdbx_strand_id
1 'polypeptide(L)'
;MGDWKLRINDTSETQKPLDPALTDGPSLHKLKEDPLETNNLAKQHPEKVEALLAQAEELLSDVYGQQVPLGTWPGVELEEAPLKAAEVLGKWLSR
;
A
#
# COMPACT_ATOMS: atom_id res chain seq x y z
N MET A 1 0.90 -6.53 -15.51
CA MET A 1 1.20 -6.36 -14.07
C MET A 1 0.50 -7.37 -13.16
N GLY A 2 -0.56 -8.07 -13.60
CA GLY A 2 -1.43 -8.88 -12.73
C GLY A 2 -0.84 -10.10 -12.01
N ASP A 3 0.42 -10.47 -12.28
CA ASP A 3 1.06 -11.62 -11.60
C ASP A 3 2.00 -11.20 -10.46
N TRP A 4 2.22 -9.90 -10.24
CA TRP A 4 3.19 -9.39 -9.26
C TRP A 4 2.49 -8.75 -8.07
N LYS A 5 2.93 -9.11 -6.87
CA LYS A 5 2.47 -8.53 -5.62
C LYS A 5 3.66 -7.92 -4.87
N LEU A 6 3.52 -6.64 -4.54
CA LEU A 6 4.43 -5.94 -3.64
C LEU A 6 3.80 -5.91 -2.25
N ARG A 7 4.57 -6.33 -1.25
CA ARG A 7 4.21 -6.20 0.16
C ARG A 7 5.21 -5.27 0.83
N ILE A 8 4.69 -4.31 1.57
CA ILE A 8 5.42 -3.27 2.31
C ILE A 8 5.07 -3.41 3.79
N ASN A 9 5.99 -3.04 4.70
CA ASN A 9 5.62 -2.96 6.12
C ASN A 9 4.78 -1.71 6.31
N ASP A 10 3.55 -1.87 6.77
CA ASP A 10 2.86 -0.79 7.46
C ASP A 10 3.41 -0.70 8.90
N THR A 11 3.49 0.52 9.42
CA THR A 11 3.89 0.82 10.79
C THR A 11 2.79 0.53 11.82
N SER A 12 1.58 0.10 11.39
CA SER A 12 0.43 -0.08 12.28
C SER A 12 -0.29 -1.44 12.20
N GLU A 13 -0.07 -2.26 11.18
CA GLU A 13 -0.66 -3.61 11.16
C GLU A 13 -0.06 -4.45 12.29
N THR A 14 -0.91 -4.84 13.24
CA THR A 14 -0.62 -5.96 14.12
C THR A 14 -0.33 -7.15 13.23
N GLN A 15 0.95 -7.50 13.17
CA GLN A 15 1.47 -8.51 12.28
C GLN A 15 0.60 -9.76 12.35
N LYS A 16 -0.10 -10.07 11.24
CA LYS A 16 -0.95 -11.25 11.20
C LYS A 16 -0.06 -12.48 11.43
N PRO A 17 -0.52 -13.51 12.16
CA PRO A 17 0.32 -14.66 12.52
C PRO A 17 0.99 -15.36 11.33
N LEU A 18 0.42 -15.22 10.13
CA LEU A 18 0.88 -15.86 8.89
C LEU A 18 1.71 -14.92 8.00
N ASP A 19 1.81 -13.64 8.33
CA ASP A 19 2.56 -12.66 7.56
C ASP A 19 3.94 -12.44 8.22
N PRO A 20 5.04 -13.05 7.73
CA PRO A 20 6.36 -12.90 8.33
C PRO A 20 6.80 -11.44 8.31
N ALA A 21 7.58 -11.00 9.30
CA ALA A 21 8.00 -9.60 9.38
C ALA A 21 8.91 -9.29 8.20
N LEU A 22 8.72 -8.14 7.55
CA LEU A 22 9.67 -7.72 6.52
C LEU A 22 10.85 -7.02 7.20
N THR A 23 11.92 -7.76 7.48
CA THR A 23 13.09 -7.20 8.20
C THR A 23 14.01 -6.37 7.29
N ASP A 24 13.90 -6.55 5.98
CA ASP A 24 14.86 -6.07 4.98
C ASP A 24 14.24 -5.10 3.95
N GLY A 25 13.10 -4.47 4.29
CA GLY A 25 12.34 -3.61 3.37
C GLY A 25 11.26 -4.39 2.60
N PRO A 26 10.78 -3.89 1.45
CA PRO A 26 9.65 -4.49 0.74
C PRO A 26 9.95 -5.93 0.27
N SER A 27 8.89 -6.74 0.16
CA SER A 27 8.95 -8.04 -0.51
C SER A 27 8.15 -8.04 -1.80
N LEU A 28 8.68 -8.70 -2.81
CA LEU A 28 8.08 -8.78 -4.14
C LEU A 28 7.89 -10.25 -4.51
N HIS A 29 6.67 -10.62 -4.88
CA HIS A 29 6.30 -12.00 -5.19
C HIS A 29 5.64 -12.08 -6.56
N LYS A 30 5.84 -13.19 -7.26
CA LYS A 30 5.20 -13.47 -8.55
C LYS A 30 4.17 -14.58 -8.37
N LEU A 31 2.94 -14.19 -8.06
CA LEU A 31 1.86 -15.07 -7.60
C LEU A 31 1.55 -16.25 -8.53
N LYS A 32 1.78 -16.09 -9.83
CA LYS A 32 1.58 -17.17 -10.81
C LYS A 32 2.56 -18.33 -10.63
N GLU A 33 3.78 -18.04 -10.19
CA GLU A 33 4.86 -19.02 -9.99
C GLU A 33 5.03 -19.37 -8.51
N ASP A 34 4.70 -18.44 -7.63
CA ASP A 34 4.82 -18.56 -6.18
C ASP A 34 3.54 -18.06 -5.48
N PRO A 35 2.43 -18.83 -5.56
CA PRO A 35 1.16 -18.44 -4.97
C PRO A 35 1.18 -18.41 -3.44
N LEU A 36 2.19 -19.04 -2.83
CA LEU A 36 2.40 -19.05 -1.38
C LEU A 36 3.35 -17.96 -0.89
N GLU A 37 3.86 -17.11 -1.79
CA GLU A 37 4.71 -15.95 -1.44
C GLU A 37 5.96 -16.34 -0.63
N THR A 38 6.53 -17.50 -0.96
CA THR A 38 7.67 -18.10 -0.26
C THR A 38 9.02 -17.51 -0.68
N ASN A 39 9.11 -16.93 -1.87
CA ASN A 39 10.33 -16.44 -2.49
C ASN A 39 10.24 -14.93 -2.71
N ASN A 40 10.93 -14.17 -1.86
CA ASN A 40 11.07 -12.74 -2.05
C ASN A 40 12.03 -12.42 -3.21
N LEU A 41 11.51 -11.83 -4.28
CA LEU A 41 12.25 -11.41 -5.47
C LEU A 41 12.62 -9.92 -5.49
N ALA A 42 12.38 -9.16 -4.42
CA ALA A 42 12.55 -7.70 -4.39
C ALA A 42 13.98 -7.27 -4.75
N LYS A 43 15.00 -7.95 -4.21
CA LYS A 43 16.42 -7.68 -4.49
C LYS A 43 16.83 -8.01 -5.94
N GLN A 44 16.07 -8.88 -6.62
CA GLN A 44 16.34 -9.31 -7.99
C GLN A 44 15.66 -8.41 -9.03
N HIS A 45 14.59 -7.71 -8.63
CA HIS A 45 13.80 -6.84 -9.51
C HIS A 45 13.50 -5.47 -8.87
N PRO A 46 14.53 -4.66 -8.56
CA PRO A 46 14.33 -3.33 -7.97
C PRO A 46 13.47 -2.42 -8.85
N GLU A 47 13.57 -2.55 -10.17
CA GLU A 47 12.75 -1.78 -11.13
C GLU A 47 11.26 -2.08 -11.00
N LYS A 48 10.89 -3.32 -10.65
CA LYS A 48 9.50 -3.70 -10.41
C LYS A 48 9.00 -3.20 -9.08
N VAL A 49 9.87 -3.19 -8.06
CA VAL A 49 9.55 -2.59 -6.76
C VAL A 49 9.22 -1.11 -6.95
N GLU A 50 10.06 -0.37 -7.65
CA GLU A 50 9.83 1.05 -7.96
C GLU A 50 8.54 1.28 -8.75
N ALA A 51 8.31 0.48 -9.81
CA ALA A 51 7.10 0.61 -10.63
C ALA A 51 5.81 0.35 -9.83
N LEU A 52 5.82 -0.66 -8.96
CA LEU A 52 4.65 -0.99 -8.13
C LEU A 52 4.46 0.02 -6.98
N LEU A 53 5.54 0.59 -6.43
CA LEU A 53 5.45 1.69 -5.48
C LEU A 53 4.84 2.94 -6.12
N ALA A 54 5.29 3.31 -7.32
CA ALA A 54 4.73 4.45 -8.05
C ALA A 54 3.24 4.22 -8.38
N GLN A 55 2.88 3.00 -8.79
CA GLN A 55 1.48 2.64 -9.02
C GLN A 55 0.66 2.72 -7.71
N ALA A 56 1.21 2.25 -6.59
CA ALA A 56 0.53 2.34 -5.29
C ALA A 56 0.32 3.80 -4.87
N GLU A 57 1.28 4.69 -5.13
CA GLU A 57 1.19 6.12 -4.85
C GLU A 57 0.08 6.80 -5.68
N GLU A 58 -0.03 6.46 -6.97
CA GLU A 58 -1.11 6.94 -7.84
C GLU A 58 -2.49 6.46 -7.34
N LEU A 59 -2.62 5.15 -7.03
CA LEU A 59 -3.87 4.56 -6.56
C LEU A 59 -4.31 5.13 -5.20
N LEU A 60 -3.39 5.29 -4.26
CA LEU A 60 -3.68 5.92 -2.96
C LEU A 60 -4.10 7.39 -3.16
N SER A 61 -3.42 8.11 -4.05
CA SER A 61 -3.79 9.48 -4.38
C SER A 61 -5.20 9.58 -4.93
N ASP A 62 -5.59 8.65 -5.81
CA ASP A 62 -6.95 8.59 -6.36
C ASP A 62 -7.99 8.25 -5.29
N VAL A 63 -7.75 7.25 -4.45
CA VAL A 63 -8.65 6.84 -3.35
C VAL A 63 -8.93 8.00 -2.39
N TYR A 64 -7.88 8.71 -1.94
CA TYR A 64 -8.06 9.85 -1.03
C TYR A 64 -8.52 11.13 -1.75
N GLY A 65 -8.25 11.28 -3.04
CA GLY A 65 -8.76 12.38 -3.86
C GLY A 65 -10.26 12.28 -4.14
N GLN A 66 -10.78 11.06 -4.24
CA GLN A 66 -12.20 10.77 -4.50
C GLN A 66 -12.97 10.33 -3.25
N GLN A 67 -12.36 10.41 -2.06
CA GLN A 67 -13.02 9.96 -0.84
C GLN A 67 -14.29 10.77 -0.59
N VAL A 68 -15.34 10.08 -0.16
CA VAL A 68 -16.57 10.70 0.31
C VAL A 68 -16.64 10.47 1.82
N PRO A 69 -16.43 11.51 2.65
CA PRO A 69 -16.52 11.38 4.09
C PRO A 69 -17.92 10.89 4.49
N LEU A 70 -17.98 9.93 5.40
CA LEU A 70 -19.24 9.48 5.99
C LEU A 70 -19.88 10.65 6.75
N GLY A 71 -21.16 10.92 6.52
CA GLY A 71 -21.87 12.05 7.13
C GLY A 71 -22.04 13.29 6.24
N THR A 72 -21.59 13.26 4.99
CA THR A 72 -21.71 14.38 4.02
C THR A 72 -23.10 14.56 3.38
N TRP A 73 -24.16 14.44 4.18
CA TRP A 73 -25.49 14.84 3.72
C TRP A 73 -25.49 16.36 3.41
N PRO A 74 -26.21 16.84 2.37
CA PRO A 74 -26.25 18.27 2.08
C PRO A 74 -26.63 19.10 3.31
N GLY A 75 -25.74 20.01 3.72
CA GLY A 75 -25.93 20.89 4.88
C GLY A 75 -25.26 20.43 6.18
N VAL A 76 -24.53 19.31 6.18
CA VAL A 76 -23.73 18.87 7.34
C VAL A 76 -22.30 19.40 7.22
N GLU A 77 -21.87 20.20 8.19
CA GLU A 77 -20.45 20.51 8.38
C GLU A 77 -19.72 19.31 8.95
N LEU A 78 -18.57 18.97 8.37
CA LEU A 78 -17.73 17.91 8.90
C LEU A 78 -16.97 18.45 10.13
N GLU A 79 -16.94 17.67 11.21
CA GLU A 79 -16.13 17.99 12.40
C GLU A 79 -14.63 17.99 12.07
N GLU A 80 -14.20 17.15 11.13
CA GLU A 80 -12.82 17.07 10.66
C GLU A 80 -12.76 17.05 9.12
N ALA A 81 -11.74 17.70 8.57
CA ALA A 81 -11.48 17.64 7.13
C ALA A 81 -11.01 16.23 6.73
N PRO A 82 -11.40 15.72 5.55
CA PRO A 82 -10.90 14.44 5.05
C PRO A 82 -9.38 14.42 4.92
N LEU A 83 -8.78 13.26 5.19
CA LEU A 83 -7.33 13.04 5.08
C LEU A 83 -6.87 13.22 3.64
N LYS A 84 -5.90 14.09 3.37
CA LYS A 84 -5.30 14.21 2.05
C LYS A 84 -4.39 13.03 1.78
N ALA A 85 -4.30 12.60 0.51
CA ALA A 85 -3.38 11.55 0.07
C ALA A 85 -1.96 11.74 0.62
N ALA A 86 -1.41 12.95 0.52
CA ALA A 86 -0.06 13.28 1.00
C ALA A 86 0.14 13.04 2.52
N GLU A 87 -0.91 13.13 3.33
CA GLU A 87 -0.87 12.92 4.79
C GLU A 87 -0.80 11.42 5.14
N VAL A 88 -1.16 10.56 4.18
CA VAL A 88 -1.22 9.11 4.37
C VAL A 88 -0.13 8.37 3.60
N LEU A 89 0.26 8.86 2.41
CA LEU A 89 1.31 8.26 1.58
C LEU A 89 2.61 8.01 2.36
N GLY A 90 3.05 8.98 3.17
CA GLY A 90 4.26 8.84 3.99
C GLY A 90 4.14 7.80 5.12
N LYS A 91 2.92 7.41 5.51
CA LYS A 91 2.66 6.35 6.51
C LYS A 91 2.63 4.97 5.87
N TRP A 92 2.02 4.86 4.69
CA TRP A 92 1.84 3.59 3.98
C TRP A 92 3.06 3.19 3.16
N LEU A 93 3.74 4.14 2.54
CA LEU A 93 4.85 3.93 1.61
C LEU A 93 6.18 4.46 2.15
N SER A 94 6.33 4.58 3.47
CA SER A 94 7.55 5.11 4.09
C SER A 94 8.79 4.38 3.54
N ARG A 95 9.62 5.14 2.82
CA ARG A 95 10.85 4.67 2.17
C ARG A 95 11.98 4.52 3.18
#